data_AF-A0A068C9L0-F1
#
_entry.id   AF-A0A068C9L0-F1
#
_cell.length_a   1.000
_cell.length_b   1.000
_cell.length_c   1.000
_cell.angle_alpha   90.00
_cell.angle_beta   90.00
_cell.angle_gamma   90.00
#
_symmetry.space_group_name_H-M   'P 1'
#
loop_
_entity.id
_entity.type
_entity.pdbx_description
1 polymer ?
#
loop_
_entity_poly.entity_id
_entity_poly.type
_entity_poly.pdbx_seq_one_letter_code
_entity_poly.pdbx_strand_id
1 'polypeptide(L)' 'GEKLFKGRAAQCHTATQGGSNGVGPNLYGIVNRRSGTVEGFAYSKANSESGVVWTPEVLDVYLENPKKFMPGTKMS' A
#
# COMPACT_ATOMS: atom_id res chain seq x y z
N GLY A 1 -15.92 3.44 -0.71
CA GLY A 1 -14.58 2.85 -0.57
C GLY A 1 -14.62 1.36 -0.29
N GLU A 2 -15.25 0.95 0.81
CA GLU A 2 -15.18 -0.43 1.34
C GLU A 2 -15.53 -1.55 0.33
N LYS A 3 -16.61 -1.42 -0.45
CA LYS A 3 -16.99 -2.42 -1.47
C LYS A 3 -15.90 -2.61 -2.54
N LEU A 4 -15.28 -1.52 -2.99
CA LEU A 4 -14.17 -1.57 -3.97
C LEU A 4 -12.93 -2.20 -3.34
N PHE A 5 -12.63 -1.86 -2.08
CA PHE A 5 -11.53 -2.49 -1.35
C PHE A 5 -11.70 -4.02 -1.27
N LYS A 6 -12.90 -4.48 -0.87
CA LYS A 6 -13.23 -5.91 -0.81
C LYS A 6 -13.06 -6.61 -2.16
N GLY A 7 -13.39 -5.95 -3.27
CA GLY A 7 -13.29 -6.53 -4.60
C GLY A 7 -11.94 -6.41 -5.30
N ARG A 8 -11.03 -5.55 -4.82
CA ARG A 8 -9.80 -5.19 -5.56
C ARG A 8 -8.52 -5.26 -4.73
N ALA A 9 -8.60 -5.16 -3.41
CA ALA A 9 -7.44 -5.11 -2.53
C ALA A 9 -7.45 -6.16 -1.41
N ALA A 10 -8.63 -6.62 -0.98
CA ALA A 10 -8.76 -7.49 0.19
C ALA A 10 -8.13 -8.88 0.02
N GLN A 11 -7.87 -9.32 -1.21
CA GLN A 11 -7.12 -10.54 -1.49
C GLN A 11 -5.62 -10.42 -1.13
N CYS A 12 -5.10 -9.18 -1.08
CA CYS A 12 -3.70 -8.91 -0.76
C CYS A 12 -3.52 -8.21 0.59
N HIS A 13 -4.49 -7.39 1.00
CA HIS A 13 -4.36 -6.47 2.12
C HIS A 13 -5.46 -6.64 3.16
N THR A 14 -5.08 -6.53 4.43
CA THR A 14 -6.02 -6.35 5.53
C THR A 14 -6.18 -4.86 5.86
N ALA A 15 -7.32 -4.46 6.43
CA ALA A 15 -7.63 -3.06 6.75
C ALA A 15 -8.02 -2.82 8.22
N THR A 16 -7.97 -3.86 9.06
CA THR A 16 -8.27 -3.77 10.49
C THR A 16 -7.03 -3.43 11.30
N GLN A 17 -7.22 -2.76 12.44
CA GLN A 17 -6.13 -2.51 13.38
C GLN A 17 -5.53 -3.83 13.86
N GLY A 18 -4.21 -3.99 13.75
CA GLY A 18 -3.52 -5.23 14.09
C GLY A 18 -3.80 -6.40 13.13
N GLY A 19 -4.39 -6.13 11.96
CA GLY A 19 -4.57 -7.15 10.92
C GLY A 19 -3.23 -7.69 10.40
N SER A 20 -3.22 -8.93 9.94
CA SER A 20 -2.02 -9.59 9.45
C SER A 20 -1.49 -8.99 8.14
N ASN A 21 -0.17 -9.06 7.97
CA ASN A 21 0.48 -8.93 6.68
C ASN A 21 0.27 -10.22 5.86
N GLY A 22 0.21 -10.11 4.53
CA GLY A 22 0.05 -11.23 3.61
C GLY A 22 0.82 -11.00 2.31
N VAL A 23 0.13 -11.10 1.16
CA VAL A 23 0.71 -10.73 -0.14
C VAL A 23 1.12 -9.24 -0.14
N GLY A 24 0.28 -8.40 0.48
CA GLY A 24 0.59 -7.00 0.79
C GLY A 24 0.59 -6.72 2.29
N PRO A 25 1.07 -5.55 2.72
CA PRO A 25 1.04 -5.14 4.12
C PRO A 25 -0.39 -4.86 4.60
N ASN A 26 -0.61 -4.88 5.91
CA ASN A 26 -1.79 -4.28 6.53
C ASN A 26 -1.85 -2.77 6.23
N LEU A 27 -3.04 -2.28 5.89
CA LEU A 27 -3.27 -0.89 5.48
C LEU A 27 -3.99 -0.04 6.54
N TYR A 28 -4.15 -0.53 7.77
CA TYR A 28 -4.75 0.26 8.84
C TYR A 28 -3.87 1.48 9.17
N GLY A 29 -4.47 2.67 9.08
CA GLY A 29 -3.79 3.94 9.28
C GLY A 29 -2.73 4.27 8.23
N ILE A 30 -2.89 3.79 6.98
CA ILE A 30 -1.92 4.05 5.91
C ILE A 30 -1.93 5.51 5.42
N VAL A 31 -3.07 6.20 5.50
CA VAL A 31 -3.19 7.60 5.06
C VAL A 31 -2.27 8.48 5.90
N ASN A 32 -1.49 9.33 5.23
CA ASN A 32 -0.43 10.19 5.80
C ASN A 32 0.75 9.43 6.42
N ARG A 33 0.86 8.10 6.24
CA ARG A 33 2.04 7.33 6.65
C ARG A 33 3.11 7.35 5.56
N ARG A 34 4.37 7.25 5.97
CA ARG A 34 5.50 7.05 5.04
C ARG A 34 5.42 5.67 4.35
N SER A 35 5.81 5.62 3.08
CA SER A 35 5.93 4.41 2.29
C SER A 35 6.94 3.42 2.90
N GLY A 36 6.68 2.12 2.75
CA GLY A 36 7.67 1.11 3.12
C GLY A 36 7.91 0.90 4.61
N THR A 37 7.02 1.39 5.48
CA THR A 37 7.26 1.37 6.94
C THR A 37 6.24 0.56 7.76
N VAL A 38 5.37 -0.26 7.14
CA VAL A 38 4.53 -1.18 7.92
C VAL A 38 5.41 -2.27 8.51
N GLU A 39 5.35 -2.41 9.83
CA GLU A 39 6.17 -3.36 10.57
C GLU A 39 5.92 -4.81 10.11
N GLY A 40 7.00 -5.59 10.05
CA GLY A 40 6.94 -7.01 9.69
C GLY A 40 6.59 -7.31 8.23
N PHE A 41 6.51 -6.31 7.34
CA PHE A 41 6.32 -6.54 5.90
C PHE A 41 7.62 -6.32 5.11
N ALA A 42 7.95 -7.27 4.22
CA ALA A 42 9.12 -7.19 3.37
C ALA A 42 8.80 -6.45 2.05
N TYR A 43 9.13 -5.16 2.00
CA TYR A 43 8.88 -4.32 0.83
C TYR A 43 9.83 -4.60 -0.34
N SER A 44 9.44 -4.15 -1.54
CA SER A 44 10.41 -4.00 -2.63
C SER A 44 11.33 -2.82 -2.35
N LYS A 45 12.56 -2.86 -2.88
CA LYS A 45 13.53 -1.76 -2.76
C LYS A 45 12.92 -0.42 -3.21
N ALA A 46 12.17 -0.44 -4.31
CA ALA A 46 11.47 0.74 -4.83
C ALA A 46 10.51 1.35 -3.80
N ASN A 47 9.74 0.53 -3.08
CA ASN A 47 8.77 1.05 -2.11
C ASN A 47 9.44 1.52 -0.82
N SER A 48 10.39 0.74 -0.28
CA SER A 48 11.14 1.10 0.94
C SER A 48 11.95 2.37 0.79
N GLU A 49 12.50 2.63 -0.40
CA GLU A 49 13.34 3.80 -0.67
C GLU A 49 12.57 4.97 -1.32
N SER A 50 11.28 4.81 -1.64
CA SER A 50 10.54 5.84 -2.38
C SER A 50 10.41 7.18 -1.63
N GLY A 51 10.48 7.16 -0.29
CA GLY A 51 10.38 8.36 0.53
C GLY A 51 9.01 9.04 0.50
N VAL A 52 8.00 8.41 -0.12
CA VAL A 52 6.65 8.94 -0.32
C VAL A 52 5.88 8.99 0.99
N VAL A 53 5.00 9.98 1.14
CA VAL A 53 3.96 10.00 2.16
C VAL A 53 2.61 9.75 1.48
N TRP A 54 1.83 8.80 2.00
CA TRP A 54 0.55 8.39 1.43
C TRP A 54 -0.58 9.39 1.74
N THR A 55 -0.46 10.63 1.28
CA THR A 55 -1.57 11.58 1.30
C THR A 55 -2.66 11.13 0.33
N PRO A 56 -3.92 11.61 0.47
CA PRO A 56 -4.99 11.27 -0.46
C PRO A 56 -4.64 11.56 -1.93
N GLU A 57 -3.96 12.66 -2.21
CA GLU A 57 -3.58 13.09 -3.56
C GLU A 57 -2.54 12.13 -4.15
N VAL A 58 -1.56 11.73 -3.34
CA VAL A 58 -0.54 10.77 -3.77
C VAL A 58 -1.14 9.38 -3.99
N LEU A 59 -2.07 8.97 -3.11
CA LEU A 59 -2.77 7.71 -3.25
C LEU A 59 -3.61 7.67 -4.53
N ASP A 60 -4.26 8.76 -4.92
CA ASP A 60 -5.04 8.85 -6.16
C ASP A 60 -4.17 8.53 -7.38
N VAL A 61 -3.02 9.20 -7.51
CA VAL A 61 -2.07 8.97 -8.61
C VAL A 61 -1.47 7.56 -8.55
N TYR A 62 -1.13 7.06 -7.36
CA TYR A 62 -0.58 5.72 -7.20
C TYR A 62 -1.57 4.61 -7.60
N LEU A 63 -2.84 4.76 -7.21
CA LEU A 63 -3.89 3.77 -7.47
C LEU A 63 -4.32 3.74 -8.95
N GLU A 64 -4.09 4.82 -9.70
CA GLU A 64 -4.30 4.86 -11.15
C GLU A 64 -3.34 3.91 -11.89
N ASN A 65 -2.04 3.94 -11.55
CA ASN A 65 -1.05 3.05 -12.14
C ASN A 65 0.18 2.84 -11.22
N PRO A 66 0.16 1.82 -10.35
CA PRO A 66 1.21 1.58 -9.37
C PRO A 66 2.61 1.38 -9.97
N LYS A 67 2.68 0.66 -11.09
CA LYS A 67 3.96 0.33 -11.75
C LYS A 67 4.55 1.52 -12.48
N LYS A 68 3.72 2.45 -12.97
CA LYS A 68 4.16 3.72 -13.56
C LYS A 68 4.59 4.71 -12.47
N PHE A 69 3.82 4.82 -11.38
CA PHE A 69 4.13 5.72 -10.28
C PHE A 69 5.39 5.28 -9.51
N MET A 70 5.53 3.99 -9.25
CA MET A 70 6.65 3.41 -8.52
C MET A 70 7.25 2.23 -9.30
N PRO A 71 8.11 2.49 -10.31
CA PRO A 71 8.79 1.45 -11.06
C PRO A 71 9.58 0.52 -10.12
N GLY A 72 9.35 -0.78 -10.24
CA GLY A 72 9.94 -1.79 -9.34
C GLY A 72 9.12 -2.08 -8.07
N THR A 73 7.93 -1.51 -7.91
CA THR A 73 6.96 -2.00 -6.92
C THR A 73 6.55 -3.45 -7.23
N LYS A 74 6.31 -4.23 -6.18
CA LYS A 74 5.77 -5.61 -6.29
C LYS A 74 4.24 -5.65 -6.29
N MET A 75 3.57 -4.51 -6.11
CA MET A 75 2.10 -4.44 -6.15
C MET A 75 1.62 -4.67 -7.59
N SER A 76 0.73 -5.64 -7.78
CA SER A 76 0.18 -6.06 -9.08
C SER A 76 -1.32 -5.86 -9.14
#